data_AF-A0A9W9TF01-F1
#
_entry.id   AF-A0A9W9TF01-F1
#
_cell.length_a   1.000
_cell.length_b   1.000
_cell.length_c   1.000
_cell.angle_alpha   90.00
_cell.angle_beta   90.00
_cell.angle_gamma   90.00
#
_symmetry.space_group_name_H-M   'P 1'
#
loop_
_entity.id
_entity.type
_entity.pdbx_description
1 polymer ?
#
loop_
_entity_poly.entity_id
_entity_poly.type
_entity_poly.pdbx_seq_one_letter_code
_entity_poly.pdbx_strand_id
1 'polypeptide(L)'
;MQMKLAGNYNWTVTDTFHAQTFCPHETISLGHSDFCNLFTYEDWENYEYLQDTEFAGYSGLLSPTGRAQGIAWVEEFLARVEGHYVDVPANMTGANMTLDTNPVTFHLDQKLYLKFTHDANIISVLTVFGLTQFSGFLPATGPPADQKFHTSRLVPFAGRLNIEIIKAPHKVSVKRSSKATKGGDYIAGTGETRYVHFVQNQHTVPLHARFDACEYRGDGWCELSTFLKVQKESLAKAEYQYACFGNWTVKNWGTVRDGVPA
;
A
#
# COMPACT_ATOMS: atom_id res chain seq x y z
N MET A 1 -13.94 15.34 -23.93
CA MET A 1 -15.37 15.23 -24.33
C MET A 1 -15.54 15.47 -25.83
N GLN A 2 -16.10 14.51 -26.58
CA GLN A 2 -16.47 14.79 -27.98
C GLN A 2 -17.53 15.89 -28.00
N MET A 3 -17.27 17.02 -28.66
CA MET A 3 -18.15 18.22 -28.75
C MET A 3 -19.58 17.96 -29.28
N LYS A 4 -19.95 16.71 -29.58
CA LYS A 4 -21.22 16.33 -30.21
C LYS A 4 -22.42 16.25 -29.27
N LEU A 5 -22.24 16.33 -27.94
CA LEU A 5 -23.34 16.15 -26.97
C LEU A 5 -23.66 17.38 -26.12
N ALA A 6 -22.90 18.47 -26.25
CA ALA A 6 -23.17 19.71 -25.55
C ALA A 6 -24.24 20.52 -26.32
N GLY A 7 -25.51 20.25 -26.03
CA GLY A 7 -26.62 21.15 -26.39
C GLY A 7 -26.63 22.43 -25.54
N ASN A 8 -27.82 23.03 -25.33
CA ASN A 8 -28.02 24.19 -24.44
C ASN A 8 -27.91 23.86 -22.94
N TYR A 9 -27.07 22.89 -22.55
CA TYR A 9 -26.90 22.46 -21.17
C TYR A 9 -25.67 23.15 -20.56
N ASN A 10 -25.81 23.69 -19.35
CA ASN A 10 -24.69 24.27 -18.62
C ASN A 10 -23.84 23.15 -17.98
N TRP A 11 -22.88 22.64 -18.74
CA TRP A 11 -21.99 21.54 -18.33
C TRP A 11 -20.71 22.08 -17.68
N THR A 12 -20.43 21.66 -16.43
CA THR A 12 -19.27 22.10 -15.66
C THR A 12 -18.13 21.07 -15.62
N VAL A 13 -16.97 21.46 -15.09
CA VAL A 13 -15.86 20.52 -14.82
C VAL A 13 -16.27 19.48 -13.78
N THR A 14 -17.09 19.85 -12.80
CA THR A 14 -17.63 18.92 -11.80
C THR A 14 -18.54 17.88 -12.45
N ASP A 15 -19.38 18.28 -13.41
CA ASP A 15 -20.23 17.33 -14.15
C ASP A 15 -19.39 16.36 -15.00
N THR A 16 -18.27 16.85 -15.55
CA THR A 16 -17.28 16.03 -16.26
C THR A 16 -16.71 14.95 -15.34
N PHE A 17 -16.23 15.34 -14.15
CA PHE A 17 -15.71 14.39 -13.16
C PHE A 17 -16.78 13.38 -12.74
N HIS A 18 -17.99 13.82 -12.43
CA HIS A 18 -19.09 12.92 -12.06
C HIS A 18 -19.44 11.94 -13.18
N ALA A 19 -19.48 12.39 -14.43
CA ALA A 19 -19.71 11.52 -15.59
C ALA A 19 -18.59 10.48 -15.76
N GLN A 20 -17.32 10.85 -15.54
CA GLN A 20 -16.20 9.92 -15.55
C GLN A 20 -16.29 8.91 -14.39
N THR A 21 -16.64 9.35 -13.19
CA THR A 21 -16.85 8.48 -12.03
C THR A 21 -18.05 7.55 -12.21
N PHE A 22 -19.11 8.00 -12.89
CA PHE A 22 -20.32 7.21 -13.09
C PHE A 22 -20.09 6.01 -14.02
N CYS A 23 -19.29 6.18 -15.08
CA CYS A 23 -18.94 5.10 -16.02
C CYS A 23 -18.52 3.78 -15.35
N PRO A 24 -17.49 3.72 -14.48
CA PRO A 24 -17.09 2.47 -13.85
C PRO A 24 -18.16 1.92 -12.90
N HIS A 25 -18.86 2.78 -12.15
CA HIS A 25 -19.90 2.36 -11.20
C HIS A 25 -21.12 1.76 -11.89
N GLU A 26 -21.58 2.39 -12.98
CA GLU A 26 -22.67 1.87 -13.79
C GLU A 26 -22.24 0.59 -14.50
N THR A 27 -21.01 0.54 -15.04
CA THR A 27 -20.47 -0.65 -15.69
C THR A 27 -20.44 -1.87 -14.75
N ILE A 28 -19.96 -1.73 -13.51
CA ILE A 28 -19.94 -2.87 -12.58
C ILE A 28 -21.33 -3.24 -12.05
N SER A 29 -22.28 -2.30 -12.06
CA SER A 29 -23.64 -2.52 -11.55
C SER A 29 -24.56 -3.14 -12.60
N LEU A 30 -24.43 -2.70 -13.86
CA LEU A 30 -25.33 -3.04 -14.96
C LEU A 30 -24.66 -3.83 -16.09
N GLY A 31 -23.33 -3.96 -16.07
CA GLY A 31 -22.53 -4.65 -17.10
C GLY A 31 -22.06 -3.76 -18.25
N HIS A 32 -22.50 -2.49 -18.31
CA HIS A 32 -22.15 -1.52 -19.34
C HIS A 32 -22.44 -0.09 -18.87
N SER A 33 -21.79 0.91 -19.48
CA SER A 33 -22.14 2.33 -19.31
C SER A 33 -21.84 3.13 -20.58
N ASP A 34 -22.83 3.88 -21.06
CA ASP A 34 -22.66 4.79 -22.20
C ASP A 34 -21.81 6.01 -21.85
N PHE A 35 -21.72 6.36 -20.55
CA PHE A 35 -20.84 7.42 -20.07
C PHE A 35 -19.38 7.14 -20.39
N CYS A 36 -19.00 5.86 -20.48
CA CYS A 36 -17.63 5.48 -20.81
C CYS A 36 -17.19 5.98 -22.20
N ASN A 37 -18.13 6.05 -23.15
CA ASN A 37 -17.88 6.45 -24.54
C ASN A 37 -17.87 7.97 -24.76
N LEU A 38 -18.20 8.76 -23.74
CA LEU A 38 -18.19 10.24 -23.83
C LEU A 38 -16.77 10.82 -23.85
N PHE A 39 -15.81 10.03 -23.36
CA PHE A 39 -14.45 10.42 -23.07
C PHE A 39 -13.46 9.70 -24.00
N THR A 40 -12.43 10.43 -24.42
CA THR A 40 -11.32 9.86 -25.18
C THR A 40 -10.39 9.06 -24.26
N TYR A 41 -9.46 8.31 -24.86
CA TYR A 41 -8.44 7.62 -24.06
C TYR A 41 -7.59 8.60 -23.25
N GLU A 42 -7.22 9.75 -23.82
CA GLU A 42 -6.49 10.81 -23.11
C GLU A 42 -7.31 11.41 -21.94
N ASP A 43 -8.63 11.58 -22.12
CA ASP A 43 -9.51 12.01 -21.01
C ASP A 43 -9.48 10.99 -19.85
N TRP A 44 -9.40 9.68 -20.16
CA TRP A 44 -9.29 8.61 -19.16
C TRP A 44 -7.93 8.55 -18.48
N GLU A 45 -6.82 8.73 -19.20
CA GLU A 45 -5.48 8.80 -18.61
C GLU A 45 -5.38 9.97 -17.62
N ASN A 46 -5.95 11.13 -17.97
CA ASN A 46 -6.00 12.29 -17.07
C ASN A 46 -6.89 12.04 -15.85
N TYR A 47 -7.98 11.29 -15.99
CA TYR A 47 -8.84 10.90 -14.88
C TYR A 47 -8.16 9.89 -13.96
N GLU A 48 -7.46 8.88 -14.50
CA GLU A 48 -6.62 7.97 -13.70
C GLU A 48 -5.59 8.78 -12.90
N TYR A 49 -4.91 9.71 -13.55
CA TYR A 49 -3.91 10.54 -12.88
C TYR A 49 -4.49 11.46 -11.79
N LEU A 50 -5.70 11.96 -11.98
CA LEU A 50 -6.43 12.68 -10.94
C LEU A 50 -6.64 11.79 -9.71
N GLN A 51 -7.09 10.54 -9.91
CA GLN A 51 -7.25 9.57 -8.83
C GLN A 51 -5.91 9.21 -8.17
N ASP A 52 -4.83 9.08 -8.95
CA ASP A 52 -3.49 8.82 -8.42
C ASP A 52 -3.02 9.93 -7.49
N THR A 53 -3.23 11.18 -7.91
CA THR A 53 -2.88 12.37 -7.12
C THR A 53 -3.68 12.45 -5.83
N GLU A 54 -4.99 12.16 -5.90
CA GLU A 54 -5.88 12.14 -4.74
C GLU A 54 -5.44 11.09 -3.72
N PHE A 55 -5.29 9.82 -4.11
CA PHE A 55 -4.87 8.76 -3.17
C PHE A 55 -3.46 8.98 -2.62
N ALA A 56 -2.52 9.44 -3.45
CA ALA A 56 -1.17 9.74 -2.99
C ALA A 56 -1.15 10.84 -1.92
N GLY A 57 -1.99 11.88 -2.07
CA GLY A 57 -2.10 12.99 -1.13
C GLY A 57 -3.00 12.70 0.08
N TYR A 58 -3.95 11.77 -0.05
CA TYR A 58 -4.89 11.42 1.01
C TYR A 58 -4.30 10.41 2.00
N SER A 59 -3.70 9.33 1.50
CA SER A 59 -3.22 8.17 2.30
C SER A 59 -1.82 7.69 1.91
N GLY A 60 -1.30 8.14 0.77
CA GLY A 60 0.03 7.79 0.27
C GLY A 60 1.19 8.50 0.97
N LEU A 61 2.39 8.34 0.41
CA LEU A 61 3.62 8.99 0.90
C LEU A 61 3.63 10.52 0.72
N LEU A 62 2.71 11.08 -0.09
CA LEU A 62 2.51 12.53 -0.20
C LEU A 62 1.50 13.07 0.82
N SER A 63 0.85 12.20 1.61
CA SER A 63 -0.05 12.60 2.69
C SER A 63 0.73 12.91 3.97
N PRO A 64 0.51 14.06 4.64
CA PRO A 64 1.15 14.35 5.93
C PRO A 64 0.72 13.40 7.05
N THR A 65 -0.29 12.55 6.83
CA THR A 65 -0.79 11.60 7.83
C THR A 65 -0.77 10.15 7.36
N GLY A 66 -0.23 9.88 6.16
CA GLY A 66 -0.32 8.56 5.54
C GLY A 66 0.28 7.43 6.39
N ARG A 67 1.44 7.66 7.03
CA ARG A 67 2.02 6.67 7.96
C ARG A 67 1.20 6.53 9.24
N ALA A 68 0.74 7.65 9.80
CA ALA A 68 -0.04 7.66 11.03
C ALA A 68 -1.37 6.91 10.88
N GLN A 69 -2.02 7.02 9.72
CA GLN A 69 -3.25 6.28 9.44
C GLN A 69 -3.04 4.74 9.39
N GLY A 70 -1.85 4.29 8.97
CA GLY A 70 -1.54 2.87 8.82
C GLY A 70 -0.88 2.21 10.03
N ILE A 71 -0.34 2.98 10.98
CA ILE A 71 0.65 2.45 11.95
C ILE A 71 0.14 1.32 12.84
N ALA A 72 -1.14 1.33 13.20
CA ALA A 72 -1.75 0.24 13.95
C ALA A 72 -1.56 -1.11 13.25
N TRP A 73 -1.63 -1.16 11.92
CA TRP A 73 -1.47 -2.38 11.14
C TRP A 73 -0.07 -2.99 11.27
N VAL A 74 0.98 -2.15 11.32
CA VAL A 74 2.36 -2.63 11.48
C VAL A 74 2.55 -3.18 12.88
N GLU A 75 2.07 -2.49 13.92
CA GLU A 75 2.17 -2.97 15.30
C GLU A 75 1.40 -4.28 15.51
N GLU A 76 0.18 -4.40 14.97
CA GLU A 76 -0.57 -5.65 14.98
C GLU A 76 0.14 -6.77 14.20
N PHE A 77 0.77 -6.44 13.07
CA PHE A 77 1.55 -7.41 12.29
C PHE A 77 2.77 -7.91 13.09
N LEU A 78 3.55 -7.00 13.68
CA LEU A 78 4.71 -7.34 14.52
C LEU A 78 4.27 -8.24 15.68
N ALA A 79 3.22 -7.84 16.41
CA ALA A 79 2.63 -8.59 17.51
C ALA A 79 2.27 -10.04 17.13
N ARG A 80 1.56 -10.23 16.00
CA ARG A 80 1.19 -11.57 15.51
C ARG A 80 2.39 -12.42 15.11
N VAL A 81 3.37 -11.81 14.45
CA VAL A 81 4.55 -12.56 13.96
C VAL A 81 5.49 -12.95 15.09
N GLU A 82 5.65 -12.07 16.08
CA GLU A 82 6.51 -12.28 17.24
C GLU A 82 5.80 -13.02 18.38
N GLY A 83 4.47 -13.19 18.31
CA GLY A 83 3.69 -14.00 19.23
C GLY A 83 3.40 -13.33 20.56
N HIS A 84 3.17 -12.01 20.55
CA HIS A 84 2.75 -11.23 21.70
C HIS A 84 1.55 -10.33 21.35
N TYR A 85 0.87 -9.79 22.35
CA TYR A 85 -0.16 -8.77 22.13
C TYR A 85 0.46 -7.41 21.81
N VAL A 86 -0.32 -6.51 21.21
CA VAL A 86 0.13 -5.15 20.93
C VAL A 86 0.56 -4.48 22.25
N ASP A 87 1.79 -3.95 22.28
CA ASP A 87 2.43 -3.35 23.46
C ASP A 87 2.97 -1.96 23.13
N VAL A 88 2.06 -1.08 22.73
CA VAL A 88 2.33 0.34 22.51
C VAL A 88 1.34 1.16 23.32
N PRO A 89 1.70 2.39 23.75
CA PRO A 89 0.74 3.24 24.46
C PRO A 89 -0.51 3.49 23.60
N ALA A 90 -1.69 3.46 24.22
CA ALA A 90 -2.99 3.52 23.53
C ALA A 90 -3.21 4.79 22.69
N ASN A 91 -2.42 5.85 22.92
CA ASN A 91 -2.47 7.09 22.15
C ASN A 91 -1.43 7.15 21.03
N MET A 92 -0.54 6.16 20.87
CA MET A 92 0.54 6.21 19.89
C MET A 92 0.18 5.62 18.53
N THR A 93 -1.01 5.03 18.40
CA THR A 93 -1.55 4.47 17.15
C THR A 93 -3.08 4.62 17.13
N GLY A 94 -3.72 4.17 16.04
CA GLY A 94 -5.17 4.01 15.96
C GLY A 94 -5.70 2.65 16.46
N ALA A 95 -4.86 1.82 17.07
CA ALA A 95 -5.21 0.48 17.54
C ALA A 95 -6.20 0.53 18.72
N ASN A 96 -7.13 -0.42 18.78
CA ASN A 96 -8.03 -0.56 19.92
C ASN A 96 -7.42 -1.54 20.93
N MET A 97 -6.77 -1.01 21.96
CA MET A 97 -6.07 -1.83 22.95
C MET A 97 -7.00 -2.80 23.71
N THR A 98 -8.30 -2.51 23.84
CA THR A 98 -9.25 -3.47 24.44
C THR A 98 -9.42 -4.72 23.58
N LEU A 99 -9.36 -4.58 22.25
CA LEU A 99 -9.46 -5.70 21.33
C LEU A 99 -8.10 -6.38 21.10
N ASP A 100 -7.04 -5.59 20.95
CA ASP A 100 -5.72 -6.06 20.54
C ASP A 100 -4.88 -6.68 21.67
N THR A 101 -5.36 -6.59 22.90
CA THR A 101 -4.79 -7.27 24.09
C THR A 101 -5.67 -8.40 24.61
N ASN A 102 -6.76 -8.72 23.91
CA ASN A 102 -7.71 -9.75 24.33
C ASN A 102 -7.55 -11.02 23.47
N PRO A 103 -7.28 -12.20 24.07
CA PRO A 103 -7.10 -13.47 23.36
C PRO A 103 -8.29 -13.90 22.50
N VAL A 104 -9.50 -13.42 22.82
CA VAL A 104 -10.73 -13.77 22.09
C VAL A 104 -10.86 -13.00 20.79
N THR A 105 -10.33 -11.79 20.73
CA THR A 105 -10.46 -10.89 19.56
C THR A 105 -9.15 -10.73 18.79
N PHE A 106 -8.01 -11.03 19.42
CA PHE A 106 -6.69 -10.96 18.82
C PHE A 106 -5.92 -12.28 19.01
N HIS A 107 -6.21 -13.25 18.16
CA HIS A 107 -5.54 -14.56 18.20
C HIS A 107 -4.10 -14.49 17.66
N LEU A 108 -3.15 -15.14 18.34
CA LEU A 108 -1.72 -15.14 17.98
C LEU A 108 -1.27 -16.44 17.30
N ASP A 109 -2.10 -17.48 17.29
CA ASP A 109 -1.78 -18.85 16.87
C ASP A 109 -2.42 -19.26 15.54
N GLN A 110 -2.97 -18.31 14.78
CA GLN A 110 -3.59 -18.58 13.49
C GLN A 110 -2.56 -18.61 12.36
N LYS A 111 -2.82 -19.43 11.34
CA LYS A 111 -1.99 -19.48 10.11
C LYS A 111 -2.49 -18.55 9.02
N LEU A 112 -3.74 -18.13 9.10
CA LEU A 112 -4.40 -17.26 8.14
C LEU A 112 -5.14 -16.15 8.88
N TYR A 113 -4.86 -14.92 8.49
CA TYR A 113 -5.54 -13.73 8.97
C TYR A 113 -6.17 -13.02 7.78
N LEU A 114 -7.49 -12.82 7.83
CA LEU A 114 -8.22 -12.09 6.80
C LEU A 114 -8.73 -10.78 7.39
N LYS A 115 -8.35 -9.65 6.79
CA LYS A 115 -8.80 -8.32 7.15
C LYS A 115 -9.46 -7.67 5.93
N PHE A 116 -10.64 -7.12 6.13
CA PHE A 116 -11.39 -6.38 5.10
C PHE A 116 -11.42 -4.91 5.52
N THR A 117 -11.10 -4.03 4.58
CA THR A 117 -10.91 -2.59 4.84
C THR A 117 -11.16 -1.80 3.57
N HIS A 118 -10.89 -0.49 3.60
CA HIS A 118 -11.04 0.39 2.44
C HIS A 118 -9.72 0.55 1.67
N ASP A 119 -9.86 0.98 0.42
CA ASP A 119 -8.77 1.38 -0.48
C ASP A 119 -7.73 2.31 0.21
N ALA A 120 -8.18 3.41 0.81
CA ALA A 120 -7.31 4.35 1.50
C ALA A 120 -6.54 3.70 2.65
N ASN A 121 -7.15 2.73 3.36
CA ASN A 121 -6.45 2.00 4.41
C ASN A 121 -5.35 1.11 3.83
N ILE A 122 -5.58 0.42 2.70
CA ILE A 122 -4.54 -0.38 2.04
C ILE A 122 -3.38 0.52 1.60
N ILE A 123 -3.66 1.70 1.03
CA ILE A 123 -2.60 2.67 0.68
C ILE A 123 -1.83 3.12 1.94
N SER A 124 -2.52 3.49 3.02
CA SER A 124 -1.86 3.83 4.29
C SER A 124 -1.01 2.68 4.85
N VAL A 125 -1.43 1.44 4.68
CA VAL A 125 -0.65 0.24 5.03
C VAL A 125 0.64 0.17 4.20
N LEU A 126 0.57 0.34 2.87
CA LEU A 126 1.76 0.40 2.01
C LEU A 126 2.69 1.55 2.40
N THR A 127 2.12 2.72 2.72
CA THR A 127 2.83 3.92 3.18
C THR A 127 3.57 3.67 4.48
N VAL A 128 2.93 3.09 5.49
CA VAL A 128 3.56 2.90 6.81
C VAL A 128 4.59 1.77 6.83
N PHE A 129 4.40 0.71 6.04
CA PHE A 129 5.47 -0.26 5.79
C PHE A 129 6.67 0.41 5.10
N GLY A 130 6.47 1.59 4.50
CA GLY A 130 7.51 2.43 3.94
C GLY A 130 7.86 2.07 2.51
N LEU A 131 6.95 1.44 1.76
CA LEU A 131 7.19 0.91 0.42
C LEU A 131 7.32 2.02 -0.64
N THR A 132 8.47 2.70 -0.67
CA THR A 132 8.74 3.85 -1.57
C THR A 132 8.88 3.51 -3.05
N GLN A 133 8.83 2.22 -3.44
CA GLN A 133 8.63 1.86 -4.85
C GLN A 133 7.30 2.40 -5.40
N PHE A 134 6.34 2.73 -4.53
CA PHE A 134 5.11 3.43 -4.87
C PHE A 134 5.19 4.94 -4.56
N SER A 135 6.40 5.49 -4.41
CA SER A 135 6.61 6.92 -4.18
C SER A 135 6.99 7.65 -5.47
N GLY A 136 6.71 8.95 -5.49
CA GLY A 136 7.06 9.85 -6.57
C GLY A 136 6.27 11.15 -6.41
N PHE A 137 6.86 12.28 -6.81
CA PHE A 137 6.07 13.50 -6.90
C PHE A 137 5.14 13.38 -8.10
N LEU A 138 3.85 13.70 -7.90
CA LEU A 138 2.84 13.73 -8.95
C LEU A 138 2.53 15.21 -9.25
N PRO A 139 3.11 15.84 -10.29
CA PRO A 139 2.85 17.24 -10.62
C PRO A 139 1.38 17.51 -10.95
N ALA A 140 0.85 18.66 -10.55
CA ALA A 140 -0.52 19.07 -10.91
C ALA A 140 -0.70 19.30 -12.44
N THR A 141 0.39 19.39 -13.19
CA THR A 141 0.40 19.59 -14.65
C THR A 141 0.18 18.30 -15.46
N GLY A 142 0.14 17.14 -14.81
CA GLY A 142 -0.05 15.85 -15.47
C GLY A 142 0.98 14.79 -15.06
N PRO A 143 0.81 13.55 -15.56
CA PRO A 143 1.61 12.41 -15.16
C PRO A 143 3.08 12.56 -15.54
N PRO A 144 4.02 12.29 -14.62
CA PRO A 144 5.44 12.22 -14.96
C PRO A 144 5.73 10.96 -15.79
N ALA A 145 6.73 11.01 -16.67
CA ALA A 145 7.07 9.89 -17.55
C ALA A 145 7.44 8.59 -16.81
N ASP A 146 7.94 8.70 -15.57
CA ASP A 146 8.34 7.58 -14.70
C ASP A 146 7.37 7.37 -13.52
N GLN A 147 6.09 7.69 -13.69
CA GLN A 147 5.07 7.53 -12.64
C GLN A 147 5.04 6.12 -12.04
N LYS A 148 5.19 6.05 -10.72
CA LYS A 148 5.26 4.79 -9.97
C LYS A 148 4.00 4.45 -9.19
N PHE A 149 3.25 5.47 -8.77
CA PHE A 149 2.01 5.31 -8.02
C PHE A 149 0.83 5.28 -9.00
N HIS A 150 0.08 4.19 -9.01
CA HIS A 150 -1.11 3.99 -9.84
C HIS A 150 -2.21 3.38 -8.98
N THR A 151 -3.21 4.16 -8.59
CA THR A 151 -4.36 3.76 -7.76
C THR A 151 -5.05 2.54 -8.36
N SER A 152 -5.26 2.52 -9.68
CA SER A 152 -5.87 1.41 -10.41
C SER A 152 -5.15 0.07 -10.22
N ARG A 153 -3.82 0.10 -10.00
CA ARG A 153 -2.97 -1.10 -9.80
C ARG A 153 -2.79 -1.46 -8.34
N LEU A 154 -2.96 -0.50 -7.43
CA LEU A 154 -2.80 -0.69 -6.00
C LEU A 154 -4.13 -1.05 -5.34
N VAL A 155 -5.18 -0.27 -5.54
CA VAL A 155 -6.47 -0.43 -4.85
C VAL A 155 -7.65 -0.38 -5.83
N PRO A 156 -7.70 -1.27 -6.85
CA PRO A 156 -8.92 -1.43 -7.63
C PRO A 156 -10.06 -1.97 -6.75
N PHE A 157 -11.28 -2.02 -7.29
CA PHE A 157 -12.36 -2.77 -6.63
C PHE A 157 -11.90 -4.21 -6.33
N ALA A 158 -12.16 -4.66 -5.09
CA ALA A 158 -11.67 -5.94 -4.55
C ALA A 158 -10.13 -6.11 -4.55
N GLY A 159 -9.39 -5.00 -4.58
CA GLY A 159 -7.95 -4.97 -4.40
C GLY A 159 -7.51 -5.60 -3.09
N ARG A 160 -6.32 -6.19 -3.08
CA ARG A 160 -5.79 -6.93 -1.94
C ARG A 160 -4.27 -6.83 -1.83
N LEU A 161 -3.83 -6.74 -0.58
CA LEU A 161 -2.44 -6.94 -0.18
C LEU A 161 -2.33 -8.26 0.59
N ASN A 162 -1.47 -9.15 0.12
CA ASN A 162 -1.12 -10.37 0.86
C ASN A 162 0.28 -10.23 1.44
N ILE A 163 0.44 -10.64 2.71
CA ILE A 163 1.74 -10.76 3.37
C ILE A 163 1.93 -12.23 3.73
N GLU A 164 2.89 -12.87 3.09
CA GLU A 164 3.18 -14.29 3.26
C GLU A 164 4.40 -14.46 4.16
N ILE A 165 4.32 -15.37 5.12
CA ILE A 165 5.49 -15.81 5.89
C ILE A 165 5.84 -17.22 5.47
N ILE A 166 7.00 -17.35 4.84
CA ILE A 166 7.47 -18.60 4.24
C ILE A 166 8.54 -19.19 5.14
N LYS A 167 8.35 -20.46 5.51
CA LYS A 167 9.31 -21.23 6.30
C LYS A 167 10.05 -22.18 5.37
N ALA A 168 11.39 -22.15 5.42
CA ALA A 168 12.26 -22.99 4.64
C ALA A 168 13.21 -23.79 5.56
N PRO A 169 13.49 -25.07 5.26
CA PRO A 169 14.36 -25.90 6.10
C PRO A 169 15.82 -25.41 6.14
N HIS A 170 16.22 -24.65 5.14
CA HIS A 170 17.54 -24.04 4.99
C HIS A 170 17.39 -22.64 4.37
N LYS A 171 18.44 -21.81 4.45
CA LYS A 171 18.47 -20.54 3.73
C LYS A 171 18.31 -20.80 2.22
N VAL A 172 17.33 -20.16 1.61
CA VAL A 172 17.05 -20.24 0.17
C VAL A 172 18.04 -19.38 -0.60
N SER A 173 18.66 -19.94 -1.62
CA SER A 173 19.57 -19.23 -2.54
C SER A 173 18.82 -18.14 -3.31
N VAL A 174 19.46 -16.97 -3.48
CA VAL A 174 18.93 -15.88 -4.34
C VAL A 174 18.92 -16.26 -5.82
N LYS A 175 19.80 -17.18 -6.23
CA LYS A 175 19.84 -17.75 -7.58
C LYS A 175 19.14 -19.11 -7.55
N ARG A 176 17.82 -19.09 -7.71
CA ARG A 176 17.02 -20.32 -7.82
C ARG A 176 17.17 -20.92 -9.21
N SER A 177 17.28 -22.24 -9.27
CA SER A 177 17.25 -22.95 -10.54
C SER A 177 15.82 -23.01 -11.10
N SER A 178 15.63 -22.74 -12.39
CA SER A 178 14.32 -22.90 -13.05
C SER A 178 13.88 -24.37 -13.15
N LYS A 179 14.83 -25.29 -12.99
CA LYS A 179 14.60 -26.72 -12.84
C LYS A 179 14.88 -27.04 -11.39
N ALA A 180 13.84 -27.25 -10.58
CA ALA A 180 13.92 -27.66 -9.18
C ALA A 180 14.84 -28.88 -9.00
N THR A 181 16.14 -28.63 -8.91
CA THR A 181 17.17 -29.66 -8.84
C THR A 181 17.70 -29.61 -7.42
N LYS A 182 17.61 -30.77 -6.77
CA LYS A 182 17.62 -30.99 -5.32
C LYS A 182 18.85 -30.47 -4.53
N GLY A 183 19.78 -29.73 -5.14
CA GLY A 183 21.01 -29.28 -4.49
C GLY A 183 21.36 -27.79 -4.61
N GLY A 184 20.69 -27.01 -5.47
CA GLY A 184 21.10 -25.61 -5.75
C GLY A 184 20.24 -24.51 -5.10
N ASP A 185 19.01 -24.85 -4.70
CA ASP A 185 18.04 -23.85 -4.24
C ASP A 185 18.20 -23.51 -2.74
N TYR A 186 18.94 -24.33 -1.99
CA TYR A 186 19.26 -24.11 -0.58
C TYR A 186 20.77 -23.95 -0.39
N ILE A 187 21.16 -23.09 0.55
CA ILE A 187 22.55 -22.92 0.95
C ILE A 187 22.90 -24.01 1.97
N ALA A 188 23.81 -24.90 1.57
CA ALA A 188 24.26 -26.02 2.40
C ALA A 188 24.85 -25.53 3.74
N GLY A 189 24.59 -26.28 4.81
CA GLY A 189 25.09 -25.97 6.16
C GLY A 189 24.34 -24.87 6.91
N THR A 190 23.30 -24.27 6.32
CA THR A 190 22.45 -23.28 7.02
C THR A 190 21.31 -23.94 7.78
N GLY A 191 20.74 -23.25 8.78
CA GLY A 191 19.57 -23.72 9.51
C GLY A 191 18.24 -23.30 8.88
N GLU A 192 17.14 -23.68 9.53
CA GLU A 192 15.80 -23.22 9.18
C GLU A 192 15.76 -21.68 9.07
N THR A 193 15.16 -21.17 8.00
CA THR A 193 15.07 -19.73 7.76
C THR A 193 13.64 -19.35 7.39
N ARG A 194 13.17 -18.19 7.89
CA ARG A 194 11.87 -17.63 7.56
C ARG A 194 12.03 -16.40 6.68
N TYR A 195 11.10 -16.23 5.75
CA TYR A 195 11.03 -15.10 4.84
C TYR A 195 9.66 -14.43 4.91
N VAL A 196 9.63 -13.16 4.57
CA VAL A 196 8.39 -12.43 4.30
C VAL A 196 8.32 -12.08 2.82
N HIS A 197 7.12 -12.11 2.25
CA HIS A 197 6.84 -11.77 0.86
C HIS A 197 5.54 -10.96 0.78
N PHE A 198 5.60 -9.81 0.11
CA PHE A 198 4.46 -8.94 -0.10
C PHE A 198 3.95 -9.12 -1.53
N VAL A 199 2.65 -9.28 -1.69
CA VAL A 199 1.98 -9.44 -2.99
C VAL A 199 0.83 -8.45 -3.08
N GLN A 200 0.96 -7.45 -3.94
CA GLN A 200 -0.08 -6.47 -4.22
C GLN A 200 -0.83 -6.88 -5.48
N ASN A 201 -2.11 -7.24 -5.38
CA ASN A 201 -2.93 -7.63 -6.53
C ASN A 201 -2.26 -8.67 -7.46
N GLN A 202 -1.67 -9.72 -6.88
CA GLN A 202 -0.92 -10.77 -7.59
C GLN A 202 0.45 -10.35 -8.16
N HIS A 203 0.91 -9.13 -7.89
CA HIS A 203 2.27 -8.69 -8.21
C HIS A 203 3.17 -8.73 -6.98
N THR A 204 4.33 -9.38 -7.12
CA THR A 204 5.38 -9.36 -6.10
C THR A 204 5.86 -7.93 -5.86
N VAL A 205 5.89 -7.53 -4.59
CA VAL A 205 6.49 -6.27 -4.14
C VAL A 205 7.94 -6.56 -3.74
N PRO A 206 8.93 -6.07 -4.50
CA PRO A 206 10.34 -6.37 -4.21
C PRO A 206 10.82 -5.61 -2.97
N LEU A 207 10.97 -6.31 -1.84
CA LEU A 207 11.32 -5.67 -0.56
C LEU A 207 12.73 -5.04 -0.58
N HIS A 208 13.67 -5.62 -1.32
CA HIS A 208 15.01 -5.07 -1.51
C HIS A 208 15.02 -3.71 -2.22
N ALA A 209 13.98 -3.37 -2.99
CA ALA A 209 13.92 -2.09 -3.70
C ALA A 209 13.75 -0.91 -2.72
N ARG A 210 13.26 -1.18 -1.51
CA ARG A 210 13.10 -0.20 -0.45
C ARG A 210 14.08 -0.39 0.69
N PHE A 211 14.24 -1.62 1.17
CA PHE A 211 14.98 -1.88 2.40
C PHE A 211 16.36 -2.41 2.04
N ASP A 212 17.38 -1.57 2.18
CA ASP A 212 18.78 -1.92 1.86
C ASP A 212 19.28 -3.14 2.66
N ALA A 213 18.69 -3.40 3.83
CA ALA A 213 19.00 -4.57 4.64
C ALA A 213 18.49 -5.89 4.01
N CYS A 214 17.49 -5.83 3.14
CA CYS A 214 16.97 -6.99 2.41
C CYS A 214 17.85 -7.27 1.18
N GLU A 215 18.37 -8.49 1.10
CA GLU A 215 19.18 -8.95 -0.04
C GLU A 215 18.43 -8.82 -1.37
N TYR A 216 19.11 -8.39 -2.44
CA TYR A 216 18.52 -8.37 -3.78
C TYR A 216 18.10 -9.78 -4.20
N ARG A 217 16.82 -9.95 -4.55
CA ARG A 217 16.28 -11.20 -5.04
C ARG A 217 15.05 -10.99 -5.92
N GLY A 218 15.01 -11.69 -7.04
CA GLY A 218 13.95 -11.56 -8.05
C GLY A 218 12.59 -12.09 -7.60
N ASP A 219 12.55 -12.89 -6.54
CA ASP A 219 11.32 -13.35 -5.88
C ASP A 219 10.74 -12.31 -4.90
N GLY A 220 11.44 -11.18 -4.68
CA GLY A 220 11.00 -10.09 -3.82
C GLY A 220 10.98 -10.37 -2.32
N TRP A 221 11.47 -11.52 -1.86
CA TRP A 221 11.42 -11.89 -0.44
C TRP A 221 12.41 -11.06 0.39
N CYS A 222 12.22 -11.05 1.71
CA CYS A 222 13.22 -10.61 2.67
C CYS A 222 13.29 -11.62 3.82
N GLU A 223 14.46 -11.80 4.42
CA GLU A 223 14.55 -12.61 5.65
C GLU A 223 13.69 -11.97 6.73
N LEU A 224 12.86 -12.78 7.41
CA LEU A 224 11.83 -12.28 8.30
C LEU A 224 12.44 -11.48 9.47
N SER A 225 13.51 -11.98 10.07
CA SER A 225 14.25 -11.30 11.16
C SER A 225 14.71 -9.90 10.75
N THR A 226 15.31 -9.79 9.57
CA THR A 226 15.75 -8.53 8.97
C THR A 226 14.59 -7.57 8.74
N PHE A 227 13.51 -8.05 8.15
CA PHE A 227 12.32 -7.24 7.90
C PHE A 227 11.70 -6.72 9.21
N LEU A 228 11.51 -7.59 10.20
CA LEU A 228 10.96 -7.21 11.51
C LEU A 228 11.83 -6.15 12.19
N LYS A 229 13.16 -6.27 12.11
CA LYS A 229 14.08 -5.25 12.65
C LYS A 229 13.85 -3.87 12.00
N VAL A 230 13.66 -3.82 10.68
CA VAL A 230 13.37 -2.57 9.96
C VAL A 230 12.00 -2.01 10.38
N GLN A 231 10.99 -2.87 10.51
CA GLN A 231 9.63 -2.45 10.82
C GLN A 231 9.44 -2.01 12.28
N LYS A 232 10.32 -2.40 13.21
CA LYS A 232 10.32 -1.85 14.58
C LYS A 232 10.59 -0.34 14.65
N GLU A 233 11.12 0.25 13.58
CA GLU A 233 11.30 1.70 13.48
C GLU A 233 10.04 2.42 12.97
N SER A 234 9.04 1.69 12.47
CA SER A 234 7.87 2.27 11.80
C SER A 234 7.00 3.11 12.74
N LEU A 235 6.86 2.72 14.01
CA LEU A 235 6.12 3.51 15.02
C LEU A 235 6.70 4.91 15.19
N ALA A 236 8.01 5.01 15.35
CA ALA A 236 8.69 6.30 15.48
C ALA A 236 8.57 7.11 14.20
N LYS A 237 8.78 6.48 13.03
CA LYS A 237 8.67 7.14 11.71
C LYS A 237 7.26 7.57 11.35
N ALA A 238 6.23 6.99 11.96
CA ALA A 238 4.85 7.38 11.69
C ALA A 238 4.48 8.72 12.34
N GLU A 239 5.27 9.17 13.32
CA GLU A 239 5.08 10.45 14.03
C GLU A 239 3.62 10.67 14.47
N TYR A 240 2.94 9.60 14.89
CA TYR A 240 1.47 9.57 15.04
C TYR A 240 0.90 10.76 15.81
N GLN A 241 1.51 11.10 16.96
CA GLN A 241 1.08 12.23 17.78
C GLN A 241 1.24 13.58 17.07
N TYR A 242 2.37 13.80 16.39
CA TYR A 242 2.60 15.04 15.66
C TYR A 242 1.74 15.12 14.41
N ALA A 243 1.64 14.04 13.64
CA ALA A 243 0.81 13.97 12.44
C ALA A 243 -0.68 14.19 12.76
N CYS A 244 -1.23 13.58 13.81
CA CYS A 244 -2.66 13.67 14.10
C CYS A 244 -3.07 14.85 15.00
N PHE A 245 -2.20 15.29 15.91
CA PHE A 245 -2.55 16.26 16.95
C PHE A 245 -1.56 17.43 17.06
N GLY A 246 -0.47 17.41 16.28
CA GLY A 246 0.52 18.46 16.26
C GLY A 246 0.00 19.74 15.60
N ASN A 247 0.67 20.85 15.90
CA ASN A 247 0.40 22.12 15.25
C ASN A 247 1.26 22.26 13.98
N TRP A 248 0.69 21.91 12.84
CA TRP A 248 1.29 22.08 11.52
C TRP A 248 0.20 22.44 10.51
N THR A 249 0.61 23.04 9.39
CA THR A 249 -0.30 23.39 8.29
C THR A 249 0.12 22.68 7.02
N VAL A 250 -0.85 22.36 6.17
CA VAL A 250 -0.58 21.78 4.85
C VAL A 250 0.22 22.79 4.03
N LYS A 251 1.45 22.41 3.66
CA LYS A 251 2.33 23.18 2.78
C LYS A 251 1.97 22.94 1.32
N ASN A 252 2.73 23.56 0.40
CA ASN A 252 2.55 23.37 -1.04
C ASN A 252 2.59 21.89 -1.43
N TRP A 253 1.80 21.52 -2.45
CA TRP A 253 1.78 20.16 -2.97
C TRP A 253 3.18 19.66 -3.33
N GLY A 254 3.53 18.44 -2.87
CA GLY A 254 4.84 17.82 -3.09
C GLY A 254 5.93 18.12 -2.07
N THR A 255 5.65 18.89 -1.01
CA THR A 255 6.59 19.05 0.12
C THR A 255 6.66 17.81 1.00
N VAL A 256 5.52 17.16 1.23
CA VAL A 256 5.46 15.89 1.95
C VAL A 256 5.88 14.77 1.01
N ARG A 257 6.81 13.91 1.47
CA ARG A 257 7.36 12.81 0.66
C ARG A 257 7.52 11.48 1.38
N ASP A 258 7.27 11.46 2.69
CA ASP A 258 7.41 10.25 3.50
C ASP A 258 6.21 9.93 4.38
N GLY A 259 5.02 10.42 4.03
CA GLY A 259 3.80 10.06 4.74
C GLY A 259 3.65 10.69 6.14
N VAL A 260 4.40 11.76 6.43
CA VAL A 260 4.41 12.55 7.69
C VAL A 260 4.46 14.04 7.38
N PRO A 261 4.08 14.94 8.30
CA PRO A 261 4.14 16.38 8.06
C PRO A 261 5.58 16.85 7.76
N ALA A 262 5.73 17.82 6.86
CA ALA A 262 7.02 18.35 6.40
C ALA A 262 7.40 19.67 7.07
#